data_AF-K9X0K4-F1
#
_entry.id   AF-K9X0K4-F1
#
_cell.length_a   1.000
_cell.length_b   1.000
_cell.length_c   1.000
_cell.angle_alpha   90.00
_cell.angle_beta   90.00
_cell.angle_gamma   90.00
#
_symmetry.space_group_name_H-M   'P 1'
#
loop_
_entity.id
_entity.type
_entity.pdbx_description
1 polymer ?
#
loop_
_entity_poly.entity_id
_entity_poly.type
_entity_poly.pdbx_seq_one_letter_code
_entity_poly.pdbx_strand_id
1 'polypeptide(L)'
;MDIHFKRKLSQLLCLATCVLSLVFFNGGRAYAAPSANEVAFFTATNFGGSEHTYNLGDKVDLYKTDPSLNDQFKSVKIGSSDIKVLAWQDDGFHGAFEEYREDTPSINIALTSFHVVTNGLSPSFKFFDATNSSSQYCLTVKAYEYGDVVDCSKDGEDVFQVIGTLDKNRPEPLTTAIYLRNQSTGSYETTGSIYFTYSADKTHVVVANDDEFPAGMTYEPVGNDQFIFKWNGLP
;
A
#
# COMPACT_ATOMS: atom_id res chain seq x y z
N MET A 1 -69.07 -6.49 46.42
CA MET A 1 -67.83 -5.96 47.01
C MET A 1 -66.85 -7.11 46.99
N ASP A 2 -65.96 -7.17 46.00
CA ASP A 2 -65.03 -8.31 45.87
C ASP A 2 -63.70 -7.84 45.29
N ILE A 3 -62.70 -7.72 46.17
CA ILE A 3 -61.36 -7.21 45.91
C ILE A 3 -60.39 -8.35 46.26
N HIS A 4 -60.35 -9.41 45.45
CA HIS A 4 -59.40 -10.51 45.69
C HIS A 4 -58.71 -11.09 44.44
N PHE A 5 -58.84 -10.46 43.27
CA PHE A 5 -58.34 -11.02 42.00
C PHE A 5 -57.24 -10.20 41.29
N LYS A 6 -56.43 -9.40 42.02
CA LYS A 6 -55.38 -8.55 41.39
C LYS A 6 -53.98 -8.68 42.02
N ARG A 7 -53.62 -9.83 42.58
CA ARG A 7 -52.33 -9.98 43.30
C ARG A 7 -51.41 -11.12 42.89
N LYS A 8 -51.62 -11.76 41.73
CA LYS A 8 -50.74 -12.85 41.26
C LYS A 8 -50.12 -12.70 39.86
N LEU A 9 -50.26 -11.55 39.20
CA LEU A 9 -49.68 -11.33 37.86
C LEU A 9 -48.47 -10.37 37.82
N SER A 10 -47.96 -9.94 38.98
CA SER A 10 -46.86 -8.94 39.05
C SER A 10 -45.50 -9.53 39.49
N GLN A 11 -45.38 -10.84 39.70
CA GLN A 11 -44.14 -11.46 40.18
C GLN A 11 -43.45 -12.38 39.17
N LEU A 12 -44.00 -12.59 37.98
CA LEU A 12 -43.38 -13.42 36.94
C LEU A 12 -42.73 -12.63 35.79
N LEU A 13 -42.75 -11.29 35.83
CA LEU A 13 -42.23 -10.43 34.77
C LEU A 13 -40.96 -9.66 35.16
N CYS A 14 -40.19 -10.17 36.13
CA CYS A 14 -38.93 -9.56 36.59
C CYS A 14 -37.71 -10.46 36.42
N LEU A 15 -37.82 -11.58 35.70
CA LEU A 15 -36.74 -12.54 35.50
C LEU A 15 -36.40 -12.82 34.02
N ALA A 16 -37.07 -12.15 33.07
CA ALA A 16 -36.87 -12.36 31.64
C ALA A 16 -36.26 -11.16 30.89
N THR A 17 -35.70 -10.17 31.59
CA THR A 17 -35.03 -8.99 30.99
C THR A 17 -33.60 -8.79 31.46
N CYS A 18 -32.99 -9.74 32.16
CA CYS A 18 -31.58 -9.67 32.60
C CYS A 18 -30.61 -10.57 31.82
N VAL A 19 -31.04 -11.25 30.74
CA VAL A 19 -30.18 -12.18 29.98
C VAL A 19 -29.91 -11.70 28.54
N LEU A 20 -30.17 -10.43 28.22
CA LEU A 20 -29.88 -9.88 26.88
C LEU A 20 -29.17 -8.53 26.93
N SER A 21 -28.15 -8.39 27.77
CA SER A 21 -27.19 -7.28 27.68
C SER A 21 -25.84 -7.63 28.32
N LEU A 22 -25.36 -8.87 28.17
CA LEU A 22 -23.93 -9.13 28.20
C LEU A 22 -23.41 -9.04 26.75
N VAL A 23 -23.63 -7.89 26.12
CA VAL A 23 -22.73 -7.48 25.04
C VAL A 23 -21.47 -7.08 25.78
N PHE A 24 -20.40 -7.84 25.55
CA PHE A 24 -19.07 -7.56 26.04
C PHE A 24 -18.73 -6.08 25.83
N PHE A 25 -18.93 -5.25 26.86
CA PHE A 25 -18.17 -4.02 27.01
C PHE A 25 -16.74 -4.46 27.35
N ASN A 26 -16.01 -4.92 26.33
CA ASN A 26 -14.58 -4.76 26.35
C ASN A 26 -14.37 -3.26 26.57
N GLY A 27 -13.75 -2.91 27.70
CA GLY A 27 -13.42 -1.54 28.09
C GLY A 27 -12.35 -0.93 27.18
N GLY A 28 -12.50 -1.08 25.86
CA GLY A 28 -11.76 -0.33 24.88
C GLY A 28 -12.14 1.13 25.05
N ARG A 29 -11.16 1.93 25.46
CA ARG A 29 -11.22 3.38 25.28
C ARG A 29 -11.64 3.61 23.83
N ALA A 30 -12.72 4.36 23.62
CA ALA A 30 -13.05 4.83 22.29
C ALA A 30 -11.90 5.74 21.84
N TYR A 31 -11.08 5.25 20.92
CA TYR A 31 -10.03 6.03 20.30
C TYR A 31 -10.66 7.18 19.50
N ALA A 32 -10.06 8.36 19.56
CA ALA A 32 -10.47 9.45 18.70
C ALA A 32 -10.22 9.03 17.24
N ALA A 33 -11.07 9.45 16.32
CA ALA A 33 -10.76 9.27 14.90
C ALA A 33 -9.53 10.13 14.55
N PRO A 34 -8.60 9.62 13.73
CA PRO A 34 -7.49 10.44 13.24
C PRO A 34 -8.03 11.66 12.46
N SER A 35 -7.32 12.77 12.47
CA SER A 35 -7.73 13.95 11.70
C SER A 35 -7.56 13.74 10.20
N ALA A 36 -8.07 14.67 9.38
CA ALA A 36 -8.13 14.49 7.92
C ALA A 36 -6.76 14.22 7.25
N ASN A 37 -5.65 14.65 7.84
CA ASN A 37 -4.29 14.45 7.33
C ASN A 37 -3.50 13.44 8.16
N GLU A 38 -4.17 12.59 8.94
CA GLU A 38 -3.55 11.60 9.80
C GLU A 38 -4.08 10.20 9.49
N VAL A 39 -3.25 9.21 9.79
CA VAL A 39 -3.64 7.80 9.87
C VAL A 39 -3.32 7.30 11.27
N ALA A 40 -4.11 6.34 11.75
CA ALA A 40 -3.88 5.70 13.04
C ALA A 40 -3.69 4.21 12.84
N PHE A 41 -2.50 3.71 13.15
CA PHE A 41 -2.20 2.29 13.19
C PHE A 41 -2.45 1.70 14.57
N PHE A 42 -2.87 0.44 14.59
CA PHE A 42 -3.29 -0.28 15.78
C PHE A 42 -2.59 -1.63 15.88
N THR A 43 -2.12 -2.01 17.07
CA THR A 43 -1.38 -3.26 17.28
C THR A 43 -2.26 -4.52 17.38
N ALA A 44 -3.59 -4.36 17.37
CA ALA A 44 -4.54 -5.47 17.24
C ALA A 44 -5.51 -5.22 16.08
N THR A 45 -6.21 -6.28 15.66
CA THR A 45 -7.27 -6.19 14.66
C THR A 45 -8.46 -5.41 15.21
N ASN A 46 -9.34 -4.98 14.31
CA ASN A 46 -10.55 -4.21 14.62
C ASN A 46 -10.26 -2.95 15.44
N PHE A 47 -9.13 -2.28 15.15
CA PHE A 47 -8.72 -1.02 15.79
C PHE A 47 -8.52 -1.13 17.31
N GLY A 48 -8.14 -2.32 17.78
CA GLY A 48 -7.79 -2.58 19.17
C GLY A 48 -6.29 -2.44 19.45
N GLY A 49 -5.88 -2.67 20.70
CA GLY A 49 -4.46 -2.56 21.08
C GLY A 49 -4.01 -1.11 21.21
N SER A 50 -2.70 -0.86 21.08
CA SER A 50 -2.12 0.48 21.18
C SER A 50 -2.29 1.24 19.87
N GLU A 51 -2.62 2.54 19.96
CA GLU A 51 -2.76 3.44 18.81
C GLU A 51 -1.46 4.21 18.54
N HIS A 52 -1.08 4.33 17.28
CA HIS A 52 0.06 5.10 16.80
C HIS A 52 -0.35 5.95 15.59
N THR A 53 -0.30 7.27 15.74
CA THR A 53 -0.74 8.23 14.71
C THR A 53 0.43 8.72 13.88
N TYR A 54 0.21 8.88 12.57
CA TYR A 54 1.19 9.41 11.61
C TYR A 54 0.51 10.42 10.69
N ASN A 55 1.26 11.41 10.24
CA ASN A 55 0.78 12.52 9.40
C ASN A 55 0.98 12.23 7.91
N LEU A 56 0.23 12.93 7.07
CA LEU A 56 0.48 13.04 5.64
C LEU A 56 1.92 13.49 5.37
N GLY A 57 2.64 12.73 4.56
CA GLY A 57 4.05 12.91 4.24
C GLY A 57 5.00 12.10 5.13
N ASP A 58 4.50 11.46 6.20
CA ASP A 58 5.34 10.60 7.04
C ASP A 58 5.73 9.35 6.26
N LYS A 59 7.04 9.19 6.10
CA LYS A 59 7.69 8.06 5.45
C LYS A 59 8.51 7.30 6.50
N VAL A 60 7.99 6.16 6.94
CA VAL A 60 8.43 5.44 8.14
C VAL A 60 8.99 4.08 7.76
N ASP A 61 10.20 3.80 8.23
CA ASP A 61 10.85 2.48 8.16
C ASP A 61 10.96 1.96 9.59
N LEU A 62 10.02 1.11 10.01
CA LEU A 62 9.89 0.68 11.40
C LEU A 62 11.14 -0.08 11.85
N TYR A 63 11.71 -0.91 10.98
CA TYR A 63 12.95 -1.61 11.28
C TYR A 63 14.08 -0.66 11.68
N LYS A 64 14.14 0.55 11.11
CA LYS A 64 15.16 1.56 11.41
C LYS A 64 14.75 2.53 12.51
N THR A 65 13.49 2.96 12.55
CA THR A 65 13.04 4.05 13.43
C THR A 65 12.40 3.57 14.73
N ASP A 66 11.67 2.46 14.70
CA ASP A 66 11.05 1.85 15.88
C ASP A 66 10.93 0.32 15.73
N PRO A 67 12.03 -0.41 15.95
CA PRO A 67 12.06 -1.87 15.76
C PRO A 67 11.06 -2.62 16.64
N SER A 68 10.58 -1.99 17.73
CA SER A 68 9.60 -2.59 18.63
C SER A 68 8.20 -2.66 18.02
N LEU A 69 7.93 -1.85 16.99
CA LEU A 69 6.67 -1.82 16.26
C LEU A 69 6.72 -2.59 14.94
N ASN A 70 7.88 -3.12 14.54
CA ASN A 70 8.02 -3.94 13.34
C ASN A 70 7.06 -5.14 13.40
N ASP A 71 6.27 -5.33 12.34
CA ASP A 71 5.24 -6.38 12.23
C ASP A 71 4.16 -6.34 13.32
N GLN A 72 4.10 -5.31 14.16
CA GLN A 72 3.14 -5.23 15.27
C GLN A 72 1.80 -4.66 14.85
N PHE A 73 1.75 -3.84 13.82
CA PHE A 73 0.48 -3.29 13.35
C PHE A 73 -0.40 -4.38 12.73
N LYS A 74 -1.70 -4.32 13.03
CA LYS A 74 -2.73 -5.29 12.62
C LYS A 74 -4.00 -4.64 12.08
N SER A 75 -4.18 -3.34 12.27
CA SER A 75 -5.24 -2.57 11.60
C SER A 75 -4.84 -1.10 11.44
N VAL A 76 -5.51 -0.39 10.54
CA VAL A 76 -5.25 1.04 10.27
C VAL A 76 -6.55 1.79 10.03
N LYS A 77 -6.67 3.00 10.59
CA LYS A 77 -7.71 3.97 10.26
C LYS A 77 -7.16 5.09 9.41
N ILE A 78 -7.96 5.54 8.45
CA ILE A 78 -7.60 6.60 7.50
C ILE A 78 -8.46 7.83 7.80
N GLY A 79 -7.82 8.96 8.13
CA GLY A 79 -8.52 10.14 8.61
C GLY A 79 -9.36 10.88 7.56
N SER A 80 -9.07 10.73 6.27
CA SER A 80 -9.92 11.25 5.19
C SER A 80 -9.76 10.46 3.89
N SER A 81 -10.70 10.66 2.96
CA SER A 81 -10.61 10.12 1.60
C SER A 81 -9.52 10.77 0.73
N ASP A 82 -8.85 11.81 1.22
CA ASP A 82 -7.84 12.56 0.46
C ASP A 82 -6.41 12.06 0.71
N ILE A 83 -6.25 11.08 1.61
CA ILE A 83 -4.97 10.42 1.90
C ILE A 83 -5.09 8.91 1.74
N LYS A 84 -3.95 8.23 1.64
CA LYS A 84 -3.83 6.77 1.67
C LYS A 84 -2.50 6.38 2.30
N VAL A 85 -2.37 5.10 2.64
CA VAL A 85 -1.10 4.51 3.05
C VAL A 85 -0.60 3.56 1.98
N LEU A 86 0.67 3.71 1.61
CA LEU A 86 1.44 2.69 0.92
C LEU A 86 2.22 1.92 1.96
N ALA A 87 2.04 0.60 2.03
CA ALA A 87 2.55 -0.27 3.07
C ALA A 87 3.37 -1.40 2.45
N TRP A 88 4.62 -1.56 2.87
CA TRP A 88 5.56 -2.53 2.34
C TRP A 88 5.93 -3.60 3.36
N GLN A 89 6.16 -4.80 2.86
CA GLN A 89 6.56 -5.95 3.65
C GLN A 89 8.01 -5.85 4.12
N ASP A 90 8.89 -5.25 3.32
CA ASP A 90 10.32 -5.18 3.61
C ASP A 90 10.73 -3.75 4.03
N ASP A 91 11.94 -3.62 4.56
CA ASP A 91 12.51 -2.33 4.93
C ASP A 91 12.92 -1.52 3.69
N GLY A 92 13.12 -0.21 3.86
CA GLY A 92 13.53 0.65 2.74
C GLY A 92 12.49 0.81 1.63
N PHE A 93 11.20 0.52 1.88
CA PHE A 93 10.11 0.69 0.90
C PHE A 93 10.21 -0.25 -0.30
N HIS A 94 10.59 -1.51 -0.04
CA HIS A 94 10.76 -2.56 -1.04
C HIS A 94 9.84 -3.77 -0.79
N GLY A 95 9.81 -4.68 -1.75
CA GLY A 95 9.10 -5.96 -1.62
C GLY A 95 7.62 -5.85 -1.99
N ALA A 96 6.83 -6.82 -1.54
CA ALA A 96 5.38 -6.77 -1.73
C ALA A 96 4.80 -5.56 -1.01
N PHE A 97 3.79 -4.92 -1.62
CA PHE A 97 3.13 -3.77 -1.03
C PHE A 97 1.61 -3.87 -1.13
N GLU A 98 0.93 -3.17 -0.23
CA GLU A 98 -0.51 -2.95 -0.24
C GLU A 98 -0.82 -1.45 -0.15
N GLU A 99 -1.98 -1.05 -0.67
CA GLU A 99 -2.52 0.30 -0.49
C GLU A 99 -3.74 0.27 0.43
N TYR A 100 -3.76 1.12 1.45
CA TYR A 100 -4.92 1.31 2.32
C TYR A 100 -5.51 2.70 2.09
N ARG A 101 -6.73 2.74 1.52
CA ARG A 101 -7.49 3.97 1.21
C ARG A 101 -8.68 4.20 2.16
N GLU A 102 -8.99 3.20 2.98
CA GLU A 102 -10.12 3.17 3.89
C GLU A 102 -9.72 2.49 5.21
N ASP A 103 -10.54 2.66 6.24
CA ASP A 103 -10.41 1.96 7.51
C ASP A 103 -10.32 0.45 7.28
N THR A 104 -9.18 -0.14 7.64
CA THR A 104 -8.86 -1.53 7.39
C THR A 104 -8.72 -2.26 8.73
N PRO A 105 -9.74 -3.05 9.15
CA PRO A 105 -9.77 -3.70 10.47
C PRO A 105 -8.80 -4.88 10.58
N SER A 106 -8.21 -5.34 9.48
CA SER A 106 -7.18 -6.39 9.47
C SER A 106 -6.24 -6.15 8.31
N ILE A 107 -4.97 -5.83 8.60
CA ILE A 107 -3.91 -5.81 7.58
C ILE A 107 -3.28 -7.19 7.48
N ASN A 108 -3.01 -7.65 6.26
CA ASN A 108 -2.54 -9.01 5.99
C ASN A 108 -1.08 -9.06 5.53
N ILE A 109 -0.34 -7.97 5.73
CA ILE A 109 1.08 -7.83 5.43
C ILE A 109 1.90 -7.77 6.72
N ALA A 110 3.10 -8.36 6.69
CA ALA A 110 4.11 -8.18 7.73
C ALA A 110 4.71 -6.78 7.56
N LEU A 111 4.06 -5.78 8.16
CA LEU A 111 4.36 -4.37 7.89
C LEU A 111 5.70 -3.95 8.49
N THR A 112 6.64 -3.61 7.61
CA THR A 112 7.99 -3.13 7.98
C THR A 112 8.20 -1.66 7.64
N SER A 113 7.63 -1.17 6.53
CA SER A 113 7.75 0.26 6.16
C SER A 113 6.47 0.78 5.50
N PHE A 114 6.21 2.09 5.61
CA PHE A 114 5.04 2.72 5.01
C PHE A 114 5.24 4.21 4.71
N HIS A 115 4.41 4.74 3.82
CA HIS A 115 4.38 6.16 3.45
C HIS A 115 2.92 6.62 3.43
N VAL A 116 2.61 7.64 4.22
CA VAL A 116 1.30 8.31 4.21
C VAL A 116 1.32 9.37 3.12
N VAL A 117 0.50 9.21 2.09
CA VAL A 117 0.51 10.06 0.89
C VAL A 117 -0.88 10.57 0.56
N THR A 118 -0.97 11.57 -0.31
CA THR A 118 -2.26 11.99 -0.88
C THR A 118 -2.90 10.84 -1.66
N ASN A 119 -4.23 10.80 -1.73
CA ASN A 119 -4.99 9.74 -2.40
C ASN A 119 -4.94 9.86 -3.94
N GLY A 120 -3.74 9.60 -4.48
CA GLY A 120 -3.41 9.55 -5.89
C GLY A 120 -3.25 8.13 -6.43
N LEU A 121 -2.62 8.02 -7.59
CA LEU A 121 -2.19 6.75 -8.18
C LEU A 121 -0.71 6.54 -7.87
N SER A 122 -0.29 5.29 -7.73
CA SER A 122 1.09 4.93 -7.45
C SER A 122 1.60 4.10 -8.61
N PRO A 123 2.17 4.73 -9.66
CA PRO A 123 2.77 3.99 -10.75
C PRO A 123 3.69 2.90 -10.17
N SER A 124 3.53 1.69 -10.67
CA SER A 124 4.28 0.52 -10.22
C SER A 124 4.66 -0.34 -11.42
N PHE A 125 5.77 -1.06 -11.30
CA PHE A 125 6.25 -1.92 -12.36
C PHE A 125 6.59 -3.32 -11.84
N LYS A 126 6.60 -4.27 -12.76
CA LYS A 126 7.36 -5.51 -12.63
C LYS A 126 8.18 -5.74 -13.89
N PHE A 127 9.31 -6.39 -13.75
CA PHE A 127 10.22 -6.70 -14.84
C PHE A 127 9.95 -8.11 -15.38
N PHE A 128 10.11 -8.29 -16.69
CA PHE A 128 9.98 -9.58 -17.35
C PHE A 128 11.06 -9.73 -18.43
N ASP A 129 11.80 -10.84 -18.41
CA ASP A 129 12.75 -11.16 -19.47
C ASP A 129 12.09 -12.01 -20.56
N ALA A 130 11.87 -11.43 -21.74
CA ALA A 130 11.30 -12.12 -22.89
C ALA A 130 12.36 -12.77 -23.80
N THR A 131 13.65 -12.65 -23.49
CA THR A 131 14.73 -13.16 -24.35
C THR A 131 14.90 -14.68 -24.28
N ASN A 132 14.32 -15.35 -23.28
CA ASN A 132 14.61 -16.75 -22.94
C ASN A 132 16.11 -17.01 -22.69
N SER A 133 16.85 -15.98 -22.27
CA SER A 133 18.26 -16.12 -21.93
C SER A 133 18.43 -16.91 -20.63
N SER A 134 19.61 -17.51 -20.46
CA SER A 134 20.05 -18.04 -19.15
C SER A 134 20.75 -16.99 -18.30
N SER A 135 20.96 -15.78 -18.84
CA SER A 135 21.52 -14.66 -18.09
C SER A 135 20.49 -14.13 -17.11
N GLN A 136 20.93 -13.73 -15.92
CA GLN A 136 20.08 -13.01 -15.00
C GLN A 136 20.16 -11.51 -15.30
N TYR A 137 19.03 -10.90 -15.64
CA TYR A 137 18.94 -9.46 -15.81
C TYR A 137 18.27 -8.83 -14.60
N CYS A 138 18.75 -7.66 -14.19
CA CYS A 138 18.03 -6.82 -13.23
C CYS A 138 17.79 -5.45 -13.81
N LEU A 139 16.54 -5.03 -13.69
CA LEU A 139 16.07 -3.71 -13.98
C LEU A 139 16.14 -2.86 -12.71
N THR A 140 16.96 -1.82 -12.72
CA THR A 140 16.97 -0.80 -11.67
C THR A 140 16.20 0.41 -12.14
N VAL A 141 15.23 0.81 -11.35
CA VAL A 141 14.37 1.97 -11.58
C VAL A 141 14.62 2.98 -10.46
N LYS A 142 14.98 4.21 -10.81
CA LYS A 142 15.20 5.30 -9.84
C LYS A 142 13.86 5.89 -9.43
N ALA A 143 13.22 5.27 -8.46
CA ALA A 143 11.93 5.67 -7.95
C ALA A 143 12.02 7.02 -7.25
N TYR A 144 11.14 7.95 -7.65
CA TYR A 144 11.01 9.23 -6.97
C TYR A 144 10.55 8.99 -5.53
N GLU A 145 11.24 9.61 -4.56
CA GLU A 145 11.04 9.46 -3.11
C GLU A 145 11.37 8.09 -2.50
N TYR A 146 11.43 7.00 -3.28
CA TYR A 146 11.72 5.65 -2.75
C TYR A 146 13.13 5.14 -3.03
N GLY A 147 13.91 5.81 -3.89
CA GLY A 147 15.29 5.43 -4.18
C GLY A 147 15.39 4.36 -5.26
N ASP A 148 16.36 3.47 -5.15
CA ASP A 148 16.61 2.45 -6.18
C ASP A 148 15.67 1.26 -5.96
N VAL A 149 14.76 1.03 -6.91
CA VAL A 149 13.92 -0.17 -6.92
C VAL A 149 14.49 -1.13 -7.94
N VAL A 150 14.84 -2.34 -7.50
CA VAL A 150 15.48 -3.35 -8.35
C VAL A 150 14.55 -4.55 -8.47
N ASP A 151 14.26 -4.93 -9.70
CA ASP A 151 13.56 -6.16 -10.03
C ASP A 151 14.41 -7.02 -10.97
N CYS A 152 14.60 -8.29 -10.65
CA CYS A 152 15.48 -9.19 -11.36
C CYS A 152 14.67 -10.32 -11.98
N SER A 153 14.96 -10.70 -13.22
CA SER A 153 14.27 -11.77 -13.94
C SER A 153 14.20 -13.06 -13.11
N LYS A 154 13.05 -13.28 -12.47
CA LYS A 154 12.66 -14.48 -11.72
C LYS A 154 11.25 -14.86 -12.17
N ASP A 155 11.15 -15.17 -13.46
CA ASP A 155 9.89 -15.30 -14.19
C ASP A 155 8.82 -16.07 -13.40
N GLY A 156 7.78 -15.34 -12.96
CA GLY A 156 6.62 -15.88 -12.25
C GLY A 156 6.54 -15.59 -10.75
N GLU A 157 7.61 -15.08 -10.14
CA GLU A 157 7.64 -14.65 -8.74
C GLU A 157 7.67 -13.12 -8.57
N ASP A 158 7.76 -12.38 -9.67
CA ASP A 158 7.90 -10.92 -9.66
C ASP A 158 6.60 -10.26 -9.17
N VAL A 159 6.74 -9.38 -8.17
CA VAL A 159 5.64 -8.57 -7.62
C VAL A 159 5.80 -7.13 -8.07
N PHE A 160 4.68 -6.41 -8.24
CA PHE A 160 4.74 -5.00 -8.59
C PHE A 160 5.46 -4.20 -7.50
N GLN A 161 6.36 -3.31 -7.92
CA GLN A 161 7.09 -2.40 -7.07
C GLN A 161 6.69 -0.95 -7.39
N VAL A 162 6.43 -0.15 -6.35
CA VAL A 162 6.06 1.27 -6.50
C VAL A 162 7.27 2.09 -6.95
N ILE A 163 7.09 2.95 -7.96
CA ILE A 163 8.16 3.84 -8.47
C ILE A 163 7.96 5.31 -8.11
N GLY A 164 6.82 5.64 -7.52
CA GLY A 164 6.47 6.99 -7.12
C GLY A 164 4.99 7.12 -6.81
N THR A 165 4.56 8.33 -6.51
CA THR A 165 3.15 8.69 -6.41
C THR A 165 2.86 9.87 -7.31
N LEU A 166 1.69 9.86 -7.93
CA LEU A 166 1.17 11.00 -8.69
C LEU A 166 0.13 11.71 -7.82
N ASP A 167 0.35 12.99 -7.57
CA ASP A 167 -0.62 13.87 -6.92
C ASP A 167 -1.59 14.40 -7.97
N LYS A 168 -2.90 14.20 -7.78
CA LYS A 168 -3.96 14.68 -8.70
C LYS A 168 -3.94 16.21 -8.90
N ASN A 169 -3.29 16.94 -8.00
CA ASN A 169 -3.17 18.39 -8.01
C ASN A 169 -1.85 18.88 -8.62
N ARG A 170 -0.90 17.98 -8.93
CA ARG A 170 0.35 18.32 -9.59
C ARG A 170 0.31 17.94 -11.07
N PRO A 171 0.55 18.89 -11.99
CA PRO A 171 0.53 18.61 -13.42
C PRO A 171 1.83 17.96 -13.93
N GLU A 172 2.92 17.98 -13.15
CA GLU A 172 4.22 17.50 -13.60
C GLU A 172 4.25 15.97 -13.73
N PRO A 173 4.76 15.43 -14.85
CA PRO A 173 5.01 14.01 -14.97
C PRO A 173 6.03 13.50 -13.95
N LEU A 174 5.78 12.31 -13.43
CA LEU A 174 6.76 11.54 -12.69
C LEU A 174 7.82 11.02 -13.67
N THR A 175 9.04 11.54 -13.57
CA THR A 175 10.17 11.11 -14.41
C THR A 175 10.98 10.06 -13.67
N THR A 176 11.26 8.95 -14.35
CA THR A 176 11.94 7.80 -13.75
C THR A 176 13.07 7.30 -14.65
N ALA A 177 14.29 7.23 -14.11
CA ALA A 177 15.43 6.67 -14.83
C ALA A 177 15.46 5.14 -14.72
N ILE A 178 15.86 4.47 -15.80
CA ILE A 178 15.84 3.02 -15.95
C ILE A 178 17.22 2.52 -16.38
N TYR A 179 17.70 1.45 -15.73
CA TYR A 179 18.96 0.80 -16.04
C TYR A 179 18.77 -0.71 -16.09
N LEU A 180 19.04 -1.35 -17.23
CA LEU A 180 19.02 -2.80 -17.34
C LEU A 180 20.45 -3.32 -17.29
N ARG A 181 20.73 -4.21 -16.31
CA ARG A 181 22.06 -4.80 -16.11
C ARG A 181 22.00 -6.31 -16.20
N ASN A 182 22.90 -6.88 -16.98
CA ASN A 182 23.19 -8.30 -16.97
C ASN A 182 24.07 -8.62 -15.76
N GLN A 183 23.53 -9.36 -14.79
CA GLN A 183 24.24 -9.69 -13.56
C GLN A 183 25.37 -10.68 -13.77
N SER A 184 25.31 -11.50 -14.82
CA SER A 184 26.34 -12.49 -15.13
C SER A 184 27.62 -11.84 -15.65
N THR A 185 27.49 -10.79 -16.47
CA THR A 185 28.64 -10.06 -17.05
C THR A 185 28.99 -8.80 -16.29
N GLY A 186 28.03 -8.24 -15.54
CA GLY A 186 28.14 -6.95 -14.88
C GLY A 186 27.93 -5.77 -15.83
N SER A 187 27.64 -6.00 -17.11
CA SER A 187 27.44 -4.96 -18.12
C SER A 187 26.02 -4.39 -18.09
N TYR A 188 25.90 -3.10 -18.42
CA TYR A 188 24.61 -2.49 -18.73
C TYR A 188 24.25 -2.79 -20.18
N GLU A 189 23.06 -3.34 -20.40
CA GLU A 189 22.56 -3.68 -21.74
C GLU A 189 21.88 -2.48 -22.39
N THR A 190 21.14 -1.70 -21.58
CA THR A 190 20.43 -0.50 -22.02
C THR A 190 20.13 0.41 -20.84
N THR A 191 19.97 1.70 -21.10
CA THR A 191 19.63 2.74 -20.12
C THR A 191 18.69 3.74 -20.75
N GLY A 192 17.84 4.37 -19.95
CA GLY A 192 16.88 5.35 -20.46
C GLY A 192 16.04 5.95 -19.36
N SER A 193 14.89 6.49 -19.75
CA SER A 193 13.89 7.04 -18.83
C SER A 193 12.48 6.88 -19.38
N ILE A 194 11.51 7.01 -18.49
CA ILE A 194 10.09 7.05 -18.84
C ILE A 194 9.40 8.11 -18.00
N TYR A 195 8.36 8.72 -18.56
CA TYR A 195 7.60 9.78 -17.92
C TYR A 195 6.16 9.32 -17.73
N PHE A 196 5.67 9.34 -16.50
CA PHE A 196 4.30 8.97 -16.16
C PHE A 196 3.46 10.18 -15.82
N THR A 197 2.21 10.19 -16.27
CA THR A 197 1.23 11.21 -15.88
C THR A 197 -0.15 10.60 -15.73
N TYR A 198 -1.10 11.38 -15.26
CA TYR A 198 -2.51 11.00 -15.26
C TYR A 198 -3.07 10.96 -16.67
N SER A 199 -3.94 9.99 -16.91
CA SER A 199 -4.91 10.07 -18.01
C SER A 199 -5.74 11.36 -17.91
N ALA A 200 -6.34 11.78 -19.03
CA ALA A 200 -7.16 12.99 -19.05
C ALA A 200 -8.34 12.97 -18.06
N ASP A 201 -8.89 11.79 -17.79
CA ASP A 201 -9.98 11.56 -16.82
C ASP A 201 -9.49 11.29 -15.38
N LYS A 202 -8.17 11.25 -15.16
CA LYS A 202 -7.48 10.99 -13.88
C LYS A 202 -7.83 9.64 -13.24
N THR A 203 -8.29 8.66 -14.01
CA THR A 203 -8.65 7.33 -13.50
C THR A 203 -7.49 6.32 -13.57
N HIS A 204 -6.51 6.56 -14.44
CA HIS A 204 -5.35 5.70 -14.62
C HIS A 204 -4.08 6.52 -14.93
N VAL A 205 -2.95 5.85 -14.92
CA VAL A 205 -1.62 6.36 -15.27
C VAL A 205 -1.37 6.05 -16.74
N VAL A 206 -0.82 7.02 -17.45
CA VAL A 206 -0.38 6.88 -18.84
C VAL A 206 1.07 7.30 -18.96
N VAL A 207 1.73 6.83 -20.02
CA VAL A 207 3.07 7.28 -20.37
C VAL A 207 2.96 8.61 -21.11
N ALA A 208 3.55 9.65 -20.53
CA ALA A 208 3.57 11.01 -21.07
C ALA A 208 4.61 11.14 -22.20
N ASN A 209 5.74 10.46 -22.07
CA ASN A 209 6.84 10.44 -23.02
C ASN A 209 7.68 9.17 -22.81
N ASP A 210 8.07 8.52 -23.90
CA ASP A 210 8.95 7.36 -23.96
C ASP A 210 10.02 7.48 -25.05
N ASP A 211 10.33 8.70 -25.50
CA ASP A 211 11.37 8.95 -26.51
C ASP A 211 12.75 8.45 -26.06
N GLU A 212 12.99 8.50 -24.74
CA GLU A 212 14.21 8.04 -24.08
C GLU A 212 14.04 6.67 -23.41
N PHE A 213 12.97 5.92 -23.75
CA PHE A 213 12.76 4.60 -23.18
C PHE A 213 13.87 3.63 -23.65
N PRO A 214 14.40 2.75 -22.76
CA PRO A 214 15.57 1.96 -23.10
C PRO A 214 15.37 1.10 -24.35
N ALA A 215 16.30 1.20 -25.32
CA ALA A 215 16.26 0.39 -26.53
C ALA A 215 16.26 -1.11 -26.20
N GLY A 216 15.51 -1.90 -26.97
CA GLY A 216 15.31 -3.34 -26.75
C GLY A 216 14.29 -3.68 -25.66
N MET A 217 13.75 -2.69 -24.95
CA MET A 217 12.64 -2.88 -24.01
C MET A 217 11.29 -2.48 -24.61
N THR A 218 10.23 -3.06 -24.08
CA THR A 218 8.84 -2.59 -24.26
C THR A 218 8.15 -2.49 -22.90
N TYR A 219 7.01 -1.81 -22.84
CA TYR A 219 6.16 -1.79 -21.65
C TYR A 219 4.71 -2.10 -22.01
N GLU A 220 3.97 -2.65 -21.05
CA GLU A 220 2.55 -2.98 -21.18
C GLU A 220 1.78 -2.52 -19.94
N PRO A 221 0.78 -1.61 -20.07
CA PRO A 221 -0.11 -1.28 -18.97
C PRO A 221 -1.08 -2.45 -18.72
N VAL A 222 -1.19 -2.90 -17.47
CA VAL A 222 -2.04 -4.04 -17.08
C VAL A 222 -3.05 -3.73 -15.97
N GLY A 223 -3.09 -2.47 -15.54
CA GLY A 223 -4.02 -1.97 -14.54
C GLY A 223 -4.13 -0.44 -14.60
N ASN A 224 -4.71 0.16 -13.57
CA ASN A 224 -4.84 1.62 -13.51
C ASN A 224 -3.49 2.33 -13.32
N ASP A 225 -2.52 1.69 -12.69
CA ASP A 225 -1.19 2.27 -12.40
C ASP A 225 -0.08 1.22 -12.43
N GLN A 226 -0.32 0.10 -13.11
CA GLN A 226 0.58 -1.06 -13.15
C GLN A 226 1.12 -1.29 -14.56
N PHE A 227 2.45 -1.43 -14.66
CA PHE A 227 3.16 -1.62 -15.92
C PHE A 227 4.06 -2.85 -15.88
N ILE A 228 4.05 -3.67 -16.94
CA ILE A 228 5.03 -4.73 -17.14
C ILE A 228 6.12 -4.20 -18.05
N PHE A 229 7.36 -4.14 -17.58
CA PHE A 229 8.51 -3.77 -18.41
C PHE A 229 9.17 -5.04 -18.91
N LYS A 230 9.26 -5.19 -20.24
CA LYS A 230 9.73 -6.39 -20.91
C LYS A 230 11.06 -6.14 -21.58
N TRP A 231 12.05 -6.99 -21.32
CA TRP A 231 13.30 -7.03 -22.06
C TRP A 231 13.18 -7.99 -23.25
N ASN A 232 13.36 -7.49 -24.47
CA ASN A 232 13.26 -8.30 -25.70
C ASN A 232 14.61 -8.54 -26.37
N GLY A 233 15.69 -7.97 -25.83
CA GLY A 233 17.01 -7.98 -26.47
C GLY A 233 17.24 -6.76 -27.35
N LEU A 234 18.52 -6.44 -27.60
CA LEU A 234 18.88 -5.49 -28.65
C LEU A 234 18.66 -6.14 -30.03
N PRO A 235 18.27 -5.36 -31.06
CA PRO A 235 18.15 -5.85 -32.43
C PRO A 235 19.49 -6.31 -33.04
#